data_AF-A0A1E5VUA5-F1
#
_entry.id   AF-A0A1E5VUA5-F1
#
_cell.length_a   1.000
_cell.length_b   1.000
_cell.length_c   1.000
_cell.angle_alpha   90.00
_cell.angle_beta   90.00
_cell.angle_gamma   90.00
#
_symmetry.space_group_name_H-M   'P 1'
#
loop_
_entity.id
_entity.type
_entity.pdbx_description
1 polymer ?
#
loop_
_entity_poly.entity_id
_entity_poly.type
_entity_poly.pdbx_seq_one_letter_code
_entity_poly.pdbx_strand_id
1 'polypeptide(L)' 'LTPKGLKRLMMVVVNPRQFKVSDWFLNKKKDYKDSRFSQVVTDTLDVKLGDDLERLKKIRVD' A
#
# COMPACT_ATOMS: atom_id res chain seq x y z
N LEU A 1 -10.94 9.30 -20.60
CA LEU A 1 -10.15 8.07 -20.39
C LEU A 1 -10.87 6.91 -21.09
N THR A 2 -10.22 6.11 -21.93
CA THR A 2 -10.87 4.94 -22.54
C THR A 2 -10.95 3.78 -21.54
N PRO A 3 -11.96 2.88 -21.61
CA PRO A 3 -12.07 1.73 -20.71
C PRO A 3 -10.81 0.86 -20.69
N LYS A 4 -10.13 0.76 -21.84
CA LYS A 4 -8.84 0.08 -21.98
C LYS A 4 -7.72 0.75 -21.17
N GLY A 5 -7.66 2.07 -21.18
CA GLY A 5 -6.70 2.85 -20.39
C GLY A 5 -6.92 2.67 -18.89
N LEU A 6 -8.18 2.65 -18.44
CA LEU A 6 -8.52 2.45 -17.03
C LEU A 6 -8.08 1.07 -16.53
N LYS A 7 -8.38 0.00 -17.29
CA LYS A 7 -7.96 -1.36 -16.94
C LYS A 7 -6.44 -1.49 -16.82
N ARG A 8 -5.70 -0.84 -17.74
CA ARG A 8 -4.23 -0.83 -17.68
C ARG A 8 -3.72 -0.14 -16.42
N LEU A 9 -4.30 1.01 -16.06
CA LEU A 9 -3.93 1.73 -14.84
C LEU A 9 -4.22 0.91 -13.59
N MET A 10 -5.40 0.28 -13.50
CA MET A 10 -5.74 -0.61 -12.39
C MET A 10 -4.72 -1.75 -12.26
N MET A 11 -4.31 -2.36 -13.38
CA MET A 11 -3.31 -3.44 -13.37
C MET A 11 -1.95 -2.96 -12.86
N VAL A 12 -1.52 -1.75 -13.24
CA VAL A 12 -0.28 -1.13 -12.75
C VAL A 12 -0.36 -0.85 -11.24
N VAL A 13 -1.48 -0.34 -10.76
CA VAL A 13 -1.67 -0.01 -9.33
C VAL A 13 -1.69 -1.26 -8.47
N VAL A 14 -2.31 -2.35 -8.92
CA VAL A 14 -2.36 -3.60 -8.15
C VAL A 14 -0.99 -4.30 -8.12
N ASN A 15 -0.23 -4.27 -9.22
CA ASN A 15 1.04 -4.99 -9.35
C ASN A 15 2.22 -4.10 -9.82
N PRO A 16 2.58 -3.04 -9.08
CA PRO A 16 3.53 -2.03 -9.56
C PRO A 16 4.92 -2.60 -9.88
N ARG A 17 5.40 -3.60 -9.13
CA ARG A 17 6.69 -4.26 -9.36
C ARG A 17 6.78 -4.93 -10.74
N GLN A 18 5.68 -5.49 -11.25
CA GLN A 18 5.63 -6.12 -12.58
C GLN A 18 5.83 -5.09 -13.70
N PHE A 19 5.53 -3.82 -13.43
CA PHE A 19 5.72 -2.70 -14.35
C PHE A 19 7.01 -1.92 -14.09
N LYS A 20 7.98 -2.53 -13.39
CA LYS A 20 9.28 -1.92 -13.07
C LYS A 20 9.18 -0.66 -12.19
N VAL A 21 8.07 -0.48 -11.48
CA VAL A 21 7.98 0.55 -10.44
C VAL A 21 8.87 0.11 -9.27
N SER A 22 9.82 0.95 -8.91
CA SER A 22 10.76 0.68 -7.84
C SER A 22 10.14 0.85 -6.46
N ASP A 23 10.63 0.11 -5.46
CA ASP A 23 10.04 0.03 -4.12
C ASP A 23 9.96 1.37 -3.38
N TRP A 24 10.84 2.33 -3.70
CA TRP A 24 10.81 3.69 -3.13
C TRP A 24 9.52 4.46 -3.45
N PHE A 25 8.79 4.10 -4.51
CA PHE A 25 7.52 4.71 -4.88
C PHE A 25 6.30 4.06 -4.21
N LEU A 26 6.46 2.91 -3.54
CA LEU A 26 5.36 2.22 -2.89
C LEU A 26 4.92 2.96 -1.62
N ASN A 27 3.60 3.01 -1.38
CA ASN A 27 3.02 3.79 -0.29
C ASN A 27 3.18 3.15 1.10
N LYS A 28 3.28 1.82 1.21
CA LYS A 28 3.62 1.12 2.46
C LYS A 28 5.05 0.62 2.37
N LYS A 29 5.93 1.29 3.09
CA LYS A 29 7.36 0.98 3.13
C LYS A 29 7.69 0.22 4.40
N LYS A 30 8.41 -0.90 4.26
CA LYS A 30 8.92 -1.71 5.37
C LYS A 30 7.88 -1.91 6.46
N ASP A 31 6.78 -2.60 6.13
CA ASP A 31 5.70 -2.88 7.08
C ASP A 31 6.26 -3.56 8.34
N TYR A 32 5.73 -3.19 9.51
CA TYR A 32 6.30 -3.63 10.78
C TYR A 32 6.12 -5.13 11.05
N LYS A 33 5.14 -5.80 10.41
CA LYS A 33 4.86 -7.23 10.60
C LYS A 33 5.80 -8.10 9.76
N ASP A 34 5.98 -7.76 8.49
CA ASP A 34 6.65 -8.62 7.50
C ASP A 34 7.88 -7.97 6.82
N SER A 35 8.21 -6.72 7.15
CA SER A 35 9.28 -5.92 6.55
C SER A 35 9.17 -5.72 5.04
N ARG A 36 8.00 -5.96 4.44
CA ARG A 36 7.81 -5.84 2.99
C ARG A 36 7.45 -4.42 2.57
N PHE A 37 7.70 -4.14 1.29
CA PHE A 37 7.22 -2.93 0.62
C PHE A 37 6.04 -3.30 -0.28
N SER A 38 4.91 -2.63 -0.09
CA SER A 38 3.66 -2.94 -0.77
C SER A 38 2.92 -1.69 -1.22
N GLN A 39 2.10 -1.86 -2.26
CA GLN A 39 1.11 -0.87 -2.66
C GLN A 39 -0.22 -1.25 -2.00
N VAL A 40 -0.69 -0.40 -1.11
CA VAL A 40 -1.99 -0.55 -0.44
C VAL A 40 -3.02 0.27 -1.22
N VAL A 41 -4.16 -0.35 -1.52
CA VAL A 41 -5.27 0.23 -2.31
C VAL A 41 -6.51 0.34 -1.41
N THR A 42 -7.47 1.19 -1.80
CA THR A 42 -8.67 1.64 -1.06
C THR A 42 -9.11 0.72 0.10
N ASP A 43 -9.66 -0.46 -0.21
CA ASP A 43 -10.31 -1.32 0.79
C ASP A 43 -9.35 -1.82 1.88
N THR A 44 -8.06 -1.90 1.56
CA THR A 44 -7.01 -2.37 2.49
C THR A 44 -6.33 -1.22 3.24
N LEU A 45 -6.57 0.03 2.82
CA LEU A 45 -5.91 1.20 3.40
C LEU A 45 -6.42 1.48 4.81
N ASP A 46 -7.74 1.48 5.00
CA ASP A 46 -8.37 1.80 6.29
C ASP A 46 -8.01 0.76 7.35
N VAL A 47 -7.98 -0.52 6.97
CA VAL A 47 -7.58 -1.63 7.86
C VAL A 47 -6.14 -1.45 8.33
N LYS A 48 -5.22 -1.16 7.40
CA LYS A 48 -3.80 -0.96 7.72
C LYS A 48 -3.56 0.26 8.59
N LEU A 49 -4.28 1.35 8.34
CA LEU A 49 -4.23 2.55 9.16
C LEU A 49 -4.75 2.27 10.58
N GLY A 50 -5.86 1.54 10.71
CA GLY A 50 -6.40 1.11 11.99
C GLY A 50 -5.39 0.30 12.81
N ASP A 51 -4.79 -0.73 12.21
CA ASP A 51 -3.74 -1.56 12.83
C ASP A 51 -2.55 -0.73 13.33
N ASP A 52 -2.08 0.23 12.52
CA ASP A 52 -0.97 1.11 12.87
C ASP A 52 -1.33 2.03 14.05
N LEU A 53 -2.55 2.60 14.05
CA LEU A 53 -3.04 3.46 15.13
C LEU A 53 -3.22 2.69 16.45
N GLU A 54 -3.77 1.47 16.40
CA GLU A 54 -3.86 0.61 17.58
C GLU A 54 -2.49 0.27 18.15
N ARG A 55 -1.51 0.01 17.28
CA ARG A 55 -0.13 -0.24 17.71
C ARG A 55 0.46 0.97 18.41
N LEU A 56 0.28 2.18 17.86
CA LEU A 56 0.76 3.43 18.47
C LEU A 56 0.15 3.65 19.87
N LYS A 57 -1.17 3.43 20.00
CA LYS A 57 -1.86 3.50 21.30
C LYS A 57 -1.30 2.49 22.31
N LYS A 58 -0.98 1.26 21.89
CA LYS A 58 -0.42 0.23 22.78
C LYS A 58 0.95 0.60 23.33
N ILE A 59 1.79 1.27 22.54
CA ILE A 59 3.13 1.70 22.97
C ILE A 59 3.15 3.05 23.70
N ARG A 60 1.97 3.69 23.88
CA ARG A 60 1.83 5.01 24.51
C ARG A 60 2.76 6.04 23.88
N VAL A 61 2.87 6.00 22.56
CA VAL A 61 3.45 7.11 21.80
C VAL A 61 2.32 8.13 21.65
N ASP A 62 2.02 8.78 22.76
CA ASP A 62 1.14 9.94 22.89
C ASP A 62 2.02 11.14 23.25
#